data_AF-A0A9X7YGL6-F1
#
_entry.id   AF-A0A9X7YGL6-F1
#
_cell.length_a   1.000
_cell.length_b   1.000
_cell.length_c   1.000
_cell.angle_alpha   90.00
_cell.angle_beta   90.00
_cell.angle_gamma   90.00
#
_symmetry.space_group_name_H-M   'P 1'
#
loop_
_entity.id
_entity.type
_entity.pdbx_description
1 polymer ?
#
loop_
_entity_poly.entity_id
_entity_poly.type
_entity_poly.pdbx_seq_one_letter_code
_entity_poly.pdbx_strand_id
1 'polypeptide(L)'
;MKAVHEKIEGPFAIEEDIALYGMIAGDATLRRGVRFILHGTIAGNLTIERGARAIVHGTVAGRIYNEGGRVELFGIADAVTNGAQDAITIIDPAAHVRGRP
;
A
#
# COMPACT_ATOMS: atom_id res chain seq x y z
N MET A 1 -5.30 -16.12 0.69
CA MET A 1 -4.43 -15.03 0.17
C MET A 1 -3.56 -15.61 -0.93
N LYS A 2 -3.62 -15.04 -2.14
CA LYS A 2 -2.91 -15.49 -3.35
C LYS A 2 -1.55 -14.79 -3.49
N ALA A 3 -0.51 -15.51 -3.92
CA ALA A 3 0.80 -14.91 -4.19
C ALA A 3 0.90 -14.50 -5.67
N VAL A 4 1.35 -13.27 -5.91
CA VAL A 4 1.46 -12.65 -7.24
C VAL A 4 2.91 -12.23 -7.47
N HIS A 5 3.54 -12.72 -8.54
CA HIS A 5 4.98 -12.49 -8.81
C HIS A 5 5.21 -11.68 -10.07
N GLU A 6 4.19 -11.55 -10.91
CA GLU A 6 4.21 -10.86 -12.17
C GLU A 6 4.24 -9.34 -12.04
N LYS A 7 4.56 -8.70 -13.16
CA LYS A 7 4.31 -7.27 -13.35
C LYS A 7 2.85 -7.08 -13.74
N ILE A 8 2.17 -6.14 -13.08
CA ILE A 8 0.82 -5.69 -13.37
C ILE A 8 0.90 -4.23 -13.81
N GLU A 9 0.27 -3.88 -14.93
CA GLU A 9 0.19 -2.48 -15.37
C GLU A 9 -0.83 -1.72 -14.53
N GLY A 10 -0.47 -0.51 -14.10
CA GLY A 10 -1.36 0.39 -13.36
C GLY A 10 -2.23 1.26 -14.28
N PRO A 11 -3.28 1.91 -13.75
CA PRO A 11 -3.76 1.81 -12.38
C PRO A 11 -4.44 0.47 -12.10
N PHE A 12 -4.18 -0.13 -10.93
CA PHE A 12 -4.69 -1.45 -10.57
C PHE A 12 -5.57 -1.42 -9.32
N ALA A 13 -6.77 -2.00 -9.41
CA ALA A 13 -7.64 -2.21 -8.25
C ALA A 13 -7.35 -3.59 -7.64
N ILE A 14 -6.94 -3.62 -6.37
CA ILE A 14 -6.71 -4.85 -5.62
C ILE A 14 -8.03 -5.21 -4.93
N GLU A 15 -8.77 -6.13 -5.55
CA GLU A 15 -10.13 -6.51 -5.14
C GLU A 15 -10.19 -7.82 -4.35
N GLU A 16 -9.08 -8.56 -4.30
CA GLU A 16 -8.95 -9.82 -3.57
C GLU A 16 -7.69 -9.84 -2.71
N ASP A 17 -7.68 -10.71 -1.68
CA ASP A 17 -6.57 -10.84 -0.76
C ASP A 17 -5.32 -11.41 -1.46
N ILE A 18 -4.34 -10.55 -1.74
CA ILE A 18 -3.07 -10.96 -2.37
C ILE A 18 -1.83 -10.56 -1.57
N ALA A 19 -0.76 -11.32 -1.78
CA ALA A 19 0.60 -10.93 -1.47
C ALA A 19 1.35 -10.69 -2.79
N LEU A 20 1.79 -9.46 -3.03
CA LEU A 20 2.52 -9.08 -4.24
C LEU A 20 4.03 -9.11 -3.98
N TYR A 21 4.73 -9.98 -4.70
CA TYR A 21 6.19 -10.05 -4.79
C TYR A 21 6.74 -9.35 -6.04
N GLY A 22 5.90 -9.23 -7.08
CA GLY A 22 6.22 -8.54 -8.33
C GLY A 22 6.09 -7.03 -8.26
N MET A 23 5.53 -6.44 -9.32
CA MET A 23 5.43 -4.98 -9.44
C MET A 23 4.06 -4.55 -9.94
N ILE A 24 3.48 -3.50 -9.35
CA ILE A 24 2.43 -2.71 -10.00
C ILE A 24 3.10 -1.47 -10.61
N ALA A 25 3.08 -1.37 -11.93
CA ALA A 25 3.69 -0.28 -12.69
C ALA A 25 2.74 0.91 -12.80
N GLY A 26 2.44 1.54 -11.68
CA GLY A 26 1.59 2.71 -11.57
C GLY A 26 0.90 2.78 -10.21
N ASP A 27 -0.22 3.47 -10.17
CA ASP A 27 -1.04 3.60 -8.95
C ASP A 27 -1.80 2.31 -8.64
N ALA A 28 -2.09 2.10 -7.36
CA ALA A 28 -2.92 1.00 -6.90
C ALA A 28 -3.97 1.47 -5.89
N THR A 29 -5.14 0.83 -5.92
CA THR A 29 -6.21 1.05 -4.93
C THR A 29 -6.53 -0.28 -4.26
N LEU A 30 -6.35 -0.35 -2.94
CA LEU A 30 -6.79 -1.46 -2.13
C LEU A 30 -8.25 -1.28 -1.74
N ARG A 31 -9.12 -2.15 -2.25
CA ARG A 31 -10.56 -2.03 -2.03
C ARG A 31 -10.98 -2.36 -0.61
N ARG A 32 -12.15 -1.85 -0.22
CA ARG A 32 -12.76 -2.06 1.11
C ARG A 32 -12.76 -3.54 1.51
N GLY A 33 -12.37 -3.80 2.75
CA GLY A 33 -12.38 -5.14 3.33
C GLY A 33 -11.32 -6.10 2.79
N VAL A 34 -10.48 -5.67 1.84
CA VAL A 34 -9.41 -6.48 1.27
C VAL A 34 -8.14 -6.38 2.12
N ARG A 35 -7.44 -7.50 2.25
CA ARG A 35 -6.12 -7.59 2.89
C ARG A 35 -5.02 -7.75 1.85
N PHE A 36 -4.03 -6.89 1.89
CA PHE A 36 -2.91 -6.87 0.96
C PHE A 36 -1.58 -6.89 1.68
N ILE A 37 -0.63 -7.67 1.14
CA ILE A 37 0.77 -7.65 1.59
C ILE A 37 1.65 -7.27 0.41
N LEU A 38 2.43 -6.21 0.56
CA LEU A 38 3.42 -5.80 -0.44
C LEU A 38 4.80 -6.27 0.01
N HIS A 39 5.40 -7.22 -0.73
CA HIS A 39 6.82 -7.54 -0.66
C HIS A 39 7.61 -6.91 -1.82
N GLY A 40 6.96 -6.72 -2.97
CA GLY A 40 7.53 -6.11 -4.16
C GLY A 40 7.38 -4.59 -4.21
N THR A 41 7.00 -4.06 -5.37
CA THR A 41 6.99 -2.61 -5.62
C THR A 41 5.67 -2.12 -6.20
N ILE A 42 5.18 -0.98 -5.71
CA ILE A 42 4.19 -0.14 -6.37
C ILE A 42 4.94 1.11 -6.86
N ALA A 43 4.97 1.31 -8.17
CA ALA A 43 5.73 2.40 -8.79
C ALA A 43 5.06 3.78 -8.61
N GLY A 44 3.75 3.81 -8.33
CA GLY A 44 2.98 5.01 -8.04
C GLY A 44 2.50 5.09 -6.60
N ASN A 45 1.31 5.64 -6.43
CA ASN A 45 0.63 5.80 -5.15
C ASN A 45 -0.14 4.54 -4.75
N LEU A 46 -0.38 4.39 -3.45
CA LEU A 46 -1.23 3.35 -2.90
C LEU A 46 -2.37 4.00 -2.10
N THR A 47 -3.60 3.87 -2.61
CA THR A 47 -4.80 4.31 -1.90
C THR A 47 -5.42 3.14 -1.14
N ILE A 48 -5.69 3.35 0.15
CA ILE A 48 -6.28 2.35 1.05
C ILE A 48 -7.69 2.77 1.39
N GLU A 49 -8.67 2.03 0.89
CA GLU A 49 -10.06 2.31 1.19
C GLU A 49 -10.44 1.90 2.62
N ARG A 50 -11.57 2.44 3.09
CA ARG A 50 -12.10 2.15 4.42
C ARG A 50 -12.23 0.66 4.71
N GLY A 51 -11.74 0.26 5.89
CA GLY A 51 -11.78 -1.13 6.35
C GLY A 51 -10.81 -2.07 5.63
N ALA A 52 -10.04 -1.59 4.65
CA ALA A 52 -8.98 -2.37 4.04
C ALA A 52 -7.74 -2.44 4.95
N ARG A 53 -6.90 -3.46 4.75
CA ARG A 53 -5.67 -3.65 5.52
C ARG A 53 -4.46 -3.90 4.61
N ALA A 54 -3.47 -3.01 4.67
CA ALA A 54 -2.20 -3.16 3.95
C ALA A 54 -1.05 -3.42 4.92
N ILE A 55 -0.22 -4.41 4.60
CA ILE A 55 1.08 -4.66 5.24
C ILE A 55 2.16 -4.42 4.19
N VAL A 56 3.01 -3.42 4.40
CA VAL A 56 3.97 -2.97 3.39
C VAL A 56 5.39 -3.28 3.85
N HIS A 57 5.94 -4.41 3.39
CA HIS A 57 7.36 -4.75 3.54
C HIS A 57 8.21 -4.22 2.38
N GLY A 58 7.58 -4.06 1.21
CA GLY A 58 8.22 -3.59 -0.02
C GLY A 58 8.25 -2.07 -0.15
N THR A 59 8.20 -1.61 -1.40
CA THR A 59 8.31 -0.17 -1.72
C THR A 59 7.03 0.35 -2.36
N VAL A 60 6.48 1.42 -1.81
CA VAL A 60 5.57 2.34 -2.50
C VAL A 60 6.39 3.54 -2.91
N ALA A 61 6.66 3.70 -4.20
CA ALA A 61 7.53 4.79 -4.68
C ALA A 61 6.86 6.17 -4.55
N GLY A 62 5.52 6.21 -4.54
CA GLY A 62 4.73 7.40 -4.27
C GLY A 62 4.20 7.48 -2.82
N ARG A 63 3.04 8.11 -2.69
CA ARG A 63 2.37 8.34 -1.40
C ARG A 63 1.39 7.21 -1.08
N ILE A 64 1.31 6.87 0.20
CA ILE A 64 0.21 6.05 0.75
C ILE A 64 -0.90 6.99 1.23
N TYR A 65 -2.09 6.89 0.62
CA TYR A 65 -3.30 7.60 1.03
C TYR A 65 -4.20 6.66 1.82
N ASN A 66 -4.27 6.82 3.13
CA ASN A 66 -5.10 6.00 4.00
C ASN A 66 -6.45 6.69 4.28
N GLU A 67 -7.50 6.24 3.58
CA GLU A 67 -8.84 6.85 3.58
C GLU A 67 -9.82 6.16 4.56
N GLY A 68 -9.29 5.60 5.65
CA GLY A 68 -10.05 4.93 6.71
C GLY A 68 -9.76 3.44 6.86
N GLY A 69 -8.65 2.97 6.31
CA GLY A 69 -8.15 1.60 6.49
C GLY A 69 -7.04 1.52 7.53
N ARG A 70 -6.34 0.38 7.53
CA ARG A 70 -5.19 0.13 8.39
C ARG A 70 -3.94 -0.15 7.54
N VAL A 71 -2.88 0.60 7.80
CA VAL A 71 -1.57 0.42 7.16
C VAL A 71 -0.54 0.06 8.22
N GLU A 72 0.21 -1.01 7.97
CA GLU A 72 1.41 -1.38 8.73
C GLU A 72 2.61 -1.27 7.77
N LEU A 73 3.40 -0.21 7.94
CA LEU A 73 4.52 0.12 7.06
C LEU A 73 5.83 -0.33 7.71
N PHE A 74 6.50 -1.30 7.07
CA PHE A 74 7.82 -1.81 7.42
C PHE A 74 8.89 -1.45 6.39
N GLY A 75 8.47 -1.19 5.14
CA GLY A 75 9.35 -0.89 4.01
C GLY A 75 9.50 0.60 3.75
N ILE A 76 9.33 0.98 2.48
CA ILE A 76 9.60 2.34 2.00
C ILE A 76 8.31 2.96 1.44
N ALA A 77 8.06 4.21 1.80
CA ALA A 77 7.08 5.08 1.16
C ALA A 77 7.68 6.47 0.93
N ASP A 78 7.25 7.20 -0.10
CA ASP A 78 7.66 8.60 -0.23
C ASP A 78 7.00 9.45 0.85
N ALA A 79 5.69 9.29 1.02
CA ALA A 79 4.90 9.96 2.05
C ALA A 79 3.74 9.08 2.50
N VAL A 80 3.15 9.42 3.65
CA VAL A 80 1.93 8.81 4.18
C VAL A 80 0.96 9.91 4.56
N THR A 81 -0.32 9.77 4.21
CA THR A 81 -1.38 10.69 4.63
C THR A 81 -2.57 9.90 5.14
N ASN A 82 -3.08 10.25 6.32
CA ASN A 82 -4.34 9.72 6.85
C ASN A 82 -5.44 10.73 6.51
N GLY A 83 -6.28 10.39 5.54
CA GLY A 83 -7.37 11.27 5.05
C GLY A 83 -8.64 11.21 5.89
N ALA A 84 -8.82 10.13 6.68
CA ALA A 84 -10.00 9.95 7.54
C ALA A 84 -9.61 9.84 9.03
N GLN A 85 -10.53 10.24 9.92
CA GLN A 85 -10.31 10.19 11.38
C GLN A 85 -10.11 8.77 11.91
N ASP A 86 -10.70 7.78 11.23
CA ASP A 86 -10.61 6.35 11.55
C ASP A 86 -9.41 5.66 10.88
N ALA A 87 -8.62 6.39 10.07
CA ALA A 87 -7.44 5.85 9.42
C ALA A 87 -6.31 5.60 10.43
N ILE A 88 -5.82 4.36 10.48
CA ILE A 88 -4.70 3.98 11.35
C ILE A 88 -3.51 3.62 10.50
N THR A 89 -2.40 4.32 10.69
CA THR A 89 -1.12 3.96 10.06
C THR A 89 -0.07 3.76 11.15
N ILE A 90 0.51 2.56 11.18
CA ILE A 90 1.60 2.19 12.07
C ILE A 90 2.85 2.12 11.21
N ILE A 91 3.86 2.88 11.59
CA ILE A 91 5.14 2.95 10.90
C ILE A 91 6.18 2.31 11.80
N ASP A 92 6.78 1.23 11.32
CA ASP A 92 7.87 0.56 12.01
C ASP A 92 9.09 1.50 12.12
N PRO A 93 9.85 1.49 13.22
CA PRO A 93 11.03 2.36 13.38
C PRO A 93 12.09 2.21 12.28
N ALA A 94 12.17 1.05 11.61
CA ALA A 94 13.09 0.80 10.51
C ALA A 94 12.51 1.17 9.12
N ALA A 95 11.23 1.54 9.05
CA ALA A 95 10.61 1.98 7.81
C ALA A 95 11.16 3.35 7.38
N HIS A 96 11.18 3.58 6.07
CA HIS A 96 11.67 4.84 5.50
C HIS A 96 10.52 5.62 4.86
N VAL A 97 10.22 6.79 5.43
CA VAL A 97 9.29 7.77 4.85
C VAL A 97 10.09 9.00 4.43
N ARG A 98 10.21 9.23 3.11
CA ARG A 98 11.18 10.20 2.55
C ARG A 98 10.74 11.66 2.67
N GLY A 99 9.44 11.92 2.81
CA GLY A 99 8.88 13.21 3.17
C GLY A 99 9.19 14.32 2.18
N ARG A 100 8.86 14.15 0.88
CA ARG A 100 8.79 15.32 -0.01
C ARG A 100 7.55 16.16 0.35
N PRO A 101 7.71 17.48 0.58
CA PRO A 101 6.60 18.39 0.88
C PRO A 101 5.55 18.42 -0.24
#